data_AF-X1V092-F1
#
_entry.id   AF-X1V092-F1
#
_cell.length_a   1.000
_cell.length_b   1.000
_cell.length_c   1.000
_cell.angle_alpha   90.00
_cell.angle_beta   90.00
_cell.angle_gamma   90.00
#
_symmetry.space_group_name_H-M   'P 1'
#
loop_
_entity.id
_entity.type
_entity.pdbx_description
1 polymer ?
#
loop_
_entity_poly.entity_id
_entity_poly.type
_entity_poly.pdbx_seq_one_letter_code
_entity_poly.pdbx_strand_id
1 'polypeptide(L)'
;NGYAIGGGHVWHVNCDLSIAADHAQLGQAGPRVGSFDPGYGTGDLMRAVGIKRAKEIWYLCRLYTAQQALEMGLVNAVVPMEKLDEEVDKWCQELLEKSPTAL
;
A
#
# COMPACT_ATOMS: atom_id res chain seq x y z
N ASN A 1 -2.80 9.12 -0.31
CA ASN A 1 -3.77 10.22 -0.50
C ASN A 1 -4.18 10.47 -1.97
N GLY A 2 -3.88 9.56 -2.90
CA GLY A 2 -4.13 9.79 -4.34
C GLY A 2 -3.63 8.60 -5.15
N TYR A 3 -2.87 8.84 -6.22
CA TYR A 3 -2.27 7.75 -6.99
C TYR A 3 -1.01 7.20 -6.33
N ALA A 4 -1.01 5.89 -6.03
CA ALA A 4 0.17 5.12 -5.65
C ALA A 4 0.44 4.08 -6.74
N ILE A 5 1.13 4.52 -7.80
CA ILE A 5 1.38 3.71 -9.01
C ILE A 5 2.88 3.52 -9.21
N GLY A 6 3.30 2.35 -9.72
CA GLY A 6 4.68 2.17 -10.15
C GLY A 6 5.65 2.13 -8.97
N GLY A 7 6.64 3.03 -8.99
CA GLY A 7 7.55 3.21 -7.86
C GLY A 7 6.82 3.62 -6.57
N GLY A 8 5.76 4.45 -6.67
CA GLY A 8 4.94 4.81 -5.49
C GLY A 8 4.15 3.62 -4.94
N HIS A 9 3.75 2.68 -5.81
CA HIS A 9 3.16 1.42 -5.37
C HIS A 9 4.19 0.56 -4.63
N VAL A 10 5.40 0.42 -5.16
CA VAL A 10 6.47 -0.33 -4.48
C VAL A 10 6.83 0.32 -3.14
N TRP A 11 6.85 1.66 -3.08
CA TRP A 11 7.19 2.37 -1.85
C TRP A 11 6.23 2.03 -0.71
N HIS A 12 4.90 2.16 -0.91
CA HIS A 12 3.96 1.88 0.18
C HIS A 12 3.94 0.40 0.58
N VAL A 13 4.17 -0.52 -0.37
CA VAL A 13 4.28 -1.96 -0.07
C VAL A 13 5.43 -2.25 0.89
N ASN A 14 6.52 -1.48 0.80
CA ASN A 14 7.68 -1.65 1.67
C ASN A 14 7.53 -0.93 3.03
N CYS A 15 6.49 -0.12 3.22
CA CYS A 15 6.21 0.48 4.52
C CYS A 15 5.56 -0.55 5.45
N ASP A 16 5.77 -0.41 6.76
CA ASP A 16 5.17 -1.31 7.75
C ASP A 16 3.63 -1.21 7.79
N LEU A 17 3.12 0.02 7.65
CA LEU A 17 1.70 0.35 7.70
C LEU A 17 1.34 1.35 6.59
N SER A 18 0.12 1.26 6.08
CA SER A 18 -0.43 2.16 5.06
C SER A 18 -1.88 2.54 5.37
N ILE A 19 -2.16 3.85 5.35
CA ILE A 19 -3.52 4.42 5.42
C ILE A 19 -3.80 5.14 4.11
N ALA A 20 -4.93 4.83 3.47
CA ALA A 20 -5.31 5.41 2.19
C ALA A 20 -6.50 6.37 2.32
N ALA A 21 -6.52 7.40 1.48
CA ALA A 21 -7.74 8.17 1.23
C ALA A 21 -8.72 7.31 0.41
N ASP A 22 -10.01 7.45 0.64
CA ASP A 22 -11.09 6.72 -0.04
C ASP A 22 -11.03 6.76 -1.57
N HIS A 23 -10.62 7.89 -2.16
CA HIS A 23 -10.47 8.08 -3.59
C HIS A 23 -9.11 7.65 -4.16
N ALA A 24 -8.21 7.13 -3.32
CA ALA A 24 -6.88 6.70 -3.75
C ALA A 24 -6.96 5.52 -4.74
N GLN A 25 -5.97 5.47 -5.64
CA GLN A 25 -5.87 4.45 -6.69
C GLN A 25 -4.46 3.83 -6.64
N LEU A 26 -4.41 2.51 -6.53
CA LEU A 26 -3.18 1.75 -6.35
C LEU A 26 -2.98 0.79 -7.51
N GLY A 27 -1.74 0.60 -7.96
CA GLY A 27 -1.43 -0.45 -8.92
C GLY A 27 0.00 -0.40 -9.47
N GLN A 28 0.36 -1.41 -10.26
CA GLN A 28 1.66 -1.48 -10.89
C GLN A 28 1.61 -0.96 -12.34
N ALA A 29 2.70 -0.34 -12.79
CA ALA A 29 2.91 0.11 -14.16
C ALA A 29 4.22 -0.42 -14.77
N GLY A 30 5.16 -0.93 -13.95
CA GLY A 30 6.49 -1.36 -14.38
C GLY A 30 6.48 -2.25 -15.63
N PRO A 31 5.73 -3.39 -15.62
CA PRO A 31 5.69 -4.29 -16.77
C PRO A 31 5.18 -3.66 -18.07
N ARG A 32 4.40 -2.56 -18.02
CA ARG A 32 3.98 -1.83 -19.23
C ARG A 32 5.14 -1.13 -19.94
N VAL A 33 6.19 -0.78 -19.20
CA VAL A 33 7.34 0.00 -19.70
C VAL A 33 8.66 -0.78 -19.62
N GLY A 34 8.60 -2.10 -19.43
CA GLY A 34 9.80 -2.93 -19.29
C GLY A 34 10.58 -2.67 -17.99
N SER A 35 9.93 -2.06 -17.00
CA SER A 35 10.51 -1.83 -15.68
C SER A 35 10.04 -2.91 -14.70
N PHE A 36 10.90 -3.26 -13.76
CA PHE A 36 10.61 -4.20 -12.69
C PHE A 36 11.18 -3.66 -11.39
N ASP A 37 10.75 -4.23 -10.28
CA ASP A 37 11.30 -3.93 -8.98
C ASP A 37 12.45 -4.91 -8.68
N PRO A 38 13.71 -4.43 -8.59
CA PRO A 38 14.85 -5.25 -8.21
C PRO A 38 14.98 -5.43 -6.69
N GLY A 39 14.11 -4.79 -5.89
CA GLY A 39 14.14 -4.77 -4.43
C GLY A 39 13.13 -5.70 -3.77
N TYR A 40 12.68 -5.29 -2.58
CA TYR A 40 11.83 -6.10 -1.69
C TYR A 40 10.34 -6.11 -2.06
N GLY A 41 9.87 -5.16 -2.88
CA GLY A 41 8.44 -4.90 -3.08
C GLY A 41 7.68 -6.06 -3.71
N THR A 42 8.28 -6.83 -4.61
CA THR A 42 7.61 -8.05 -5.13
C THR A 42 7.41 -9.12 -4.05
N GLY A 43 8.38 -9.30 -3.17
CA GLY A 43 8.31 -10.25 -2.06
C GLY A 43 7.32 -9.82 -1.00
N ASP A 44 7.35 -8.54 -0.63
CA ASP A 44 6.46 -7.99 0.40
C ASP A 44 5.02 -7.87 -0.11
N LEU A 45 4.81 -7.54 -1.39
CA LEU A 45 3.50 -7.63 -2.01
C LEU A 45 2.92 -9.04 -1.92
N MET A 46 3.73 -10.07 -2.18
CA MET A 46 3.30 -11.46 -2.04
C MET A 46 2.93 -11.83 -0.60
N ARG A 47 3.61 -11.26 0.40
CA ARG A 47 3.29 -11.46 1.82
C ARG A 47 2.01 -10.72 2.22
N ALA A 48 1.80 -9.51 1.72
CA ALA A 48 0.65 -8.68 2.03
C ALA A 48 -0.65 -9.23 1.45
N VAL A 49 -0.69 -9.50 0.13
CA VAL A 49 -1.96 -9.84 -0.57
C VAL A 49 -2.05 -11.31 -0.99
N GLY A 50 -0.99 -12.09 -0.76
CA GLY A 50 -0.89 -13.47 -1.23
C GLY A 50 -0.50 -13.59 -2.72
N ILE A 51 0.04 -14.76 -3.08
CA ILE A 51 0.68 -14.97 -4.39
C ILE A 51 -0.24 -14.72 -5.61
N LYS A 52 -1.52 -15.07 -5.52
CA LYS A 52 -2.44 -14.93 -6.67
C LYS A 52 -2.73 -13.46 -6.98
N ARG A 53 -3.05 -12.67 -5.94
CA ARG A 53 -3.31 -11.23 -6.07
C ARG A 53 -2.04 -10.48 -6.44
N ALA A 54 -0.90 -10.81 -5.84
CA ALA A 54 0.38 -10.19 -6.18
C ALA A 54 0.71 -10.36 -7.68
N LYS A 55 0.54 -11.58 -8.23
CA LYS A 55 0.71 -11.84 -9.65
C LYS A 55 -0.32 -11.11 -10.51
N GLU A 56 -1.58 -11.01 -10.07
CA GLU A 56 -2.59 -10.23 -10.78
C GLU A 56 -2.19 -8.75 -10.89
N ILE A 57 -1.83 -8.13 -9.77
CA ILE A 57 -1.40 -6.72 -9.70
C ILE A 57 -0.21 -6.49 -10.64
N TRP A 58 0.80 -7.34 -10.55
CA TRP A 58 2.03 -7.19 -11.34
C TRP A 58 1.78 -7.45 -12.82
N TYR A 59 1.13 -8.55 -13.18
CA TYR A 59 1.02 -8.98 -14.58
C TYR A 59 -0.01 -8.17 -15.34
N LEU A 60 -1.14 -7.82 -14.71
CA LEU A 60 -2.24 -7.15 -15.38
C LEU A 60 -2.13 -5.63 -15.29
N CYS A 61 -1.31 -5.10 -14.37
CA CYS A 61 -1.11 -3.66 -14.20
C CYS A 61 -2.44 -2.89 -14.14
N ARG A 62 -3.40 -3.46 -13.39
CA ARG A 62 -4.73 -2.86 -13.13
C ARG A 62 -4.62 -1.84 -12.02
N LEU A 63 -5.58 -0.91 -11.99
CA LEU A 63 -5.77 0.01 -10.88
C LEU A 63 -6.86 -0.51 -9.96
N TYR A 64 -6.62 -0.37 -8.66
CA TYR A 64 -7.49 -0.82 -7.60
C TYR A 64 -7.86 0.38 -6.73
N THR A 65 -9.12 0.42 -6.31
CA THR A 65 -9.58 1.45 -5.36
C THR A 65 -8.95 1.23 -3.98
N ALA A 66 -8.93 2.26 -3.16
CA ALA A 66 -8.51 2.15 -1.76
C ALA A 66 -9.25 1.03 -1.01
N GLN A 67 -10.57 0.90 -1.25
CA GLN A 67 -11.38 -0.13 -0.61
C GLN A 67 -11.02 -1.55 -1.07
N GLN A 68 -10.75 -1.75 -2.37
CA GLN A 68 -10.25 -3.03 -2.88
C GLN A 68 -8.88 -3.35 -2.27
N ALA A 69 -8.00 -2.36 -2.16
CA ALA A 69 -6.70 -2.53 -1.52
C ALA A 69 -6.85 -2.96 -0.05
N LEU A 70 -7.81 -2.40 0.69
CA LEU A 70 -8.11 -2.79 2.07
C LEU A 70 -8.59 -4.24 2.15
N GLU A 71 -9.55 -4.62 1.30
CA GLU A 71 -10.05 -6.01 1.20
C GLU A 71 -8.96 -7.01 0.76
N MET A 72 -7.92 -6.52 0.08
CA MET A 72 -6.77 -7.32 -0.30
C MET A 72 -5.76 -7.53 0.82
N GLY A 73 -5.78 -6.69 1.86
CA GLY A 73 -4.72 -6.58 2.85
C GLY A 73 -3.52 -5.76 2.37
N LEU A 74 -3.67 -4.98 1.30
CA LEU A 74 -2.61 -4.13 0.73
C LEU A 74 -2.44 -2.81 1.51
N VAL A 75 -3.52 -2.33 2.14
CA VAL A 75 -3.50 -1.18 3.06
C VAL A 75 -4.23 -1.57 4.35
N ASN A 76 -3.88 -0.92 5.45
CA ASN A 76 -4.41 -1.24 6.77
C ASN A 76 -5.71 -0.51 7.08
N ALA A 77 -5.89 0.71 6.54
CA ALA A 77 -7.10 1.51 6.73
C ALA A 77 -7.41 2.39 5.51
N VAL A 78 -8.69 2.73 5.37
CA VAL A 78 -9.21 3.65 4.36
C VAL A 78 -10.12 4.65 5.04
N VAL A 79 -9.89 5.94 4.82
CA VAL A 79 -10.67 7.04 5.40
C VAL A 79 -10.98 8.11 4.34
N PRO A 80 -12.03 8.94 4.52
CA PRO A 80 -12.23 10.12 3.68
C PRO A 80 -10.98 11.00 3.66
N MET A 81 -10.69 11.63 2.53
CA MET A 81 -9.49 12.45 2.36
C MET A 81 -9.33 13.52 3.44
N GLU A 82 -10.43 14.16 3.85
CA GLU A 82 -10.45 15.22 4.85
C GLU A 82 -10.07 14.73 6.25
N LYS A 83 -10.12 13.41 6.49
CA LYS A 83 -9.77 12.76 7.74
C LYS A 83 -8.44 12.00 7.69
N LEU A 84 -7.74 12.05 6.56
CA LEU A 84 -6.53 11.24 6.37
C LEU A 84 -5.44 11.62 7.38
N ASP A 85 -5.14 12.91 7.51
CA ASP A 85 -4.10 13.39 8.42
C ASP A 85 -4.49 13.11 9.89
N GLU A 86 -5.77 13.27 10.23
CA GLU A 86 -6.30 12.94 11.56
C GLU A 86 -6.08 11.46 11.93
N GLU A 87 -6.41 10.53 11.02
CA GLU A 87 -6.24 9.10 11.28
C GLU A 87 -4.76 8.69 11.32
N VAL A 88 -3.91 9.32 10.48
CA VAL A 88 -2.45 9.12 10.52
C VAL A 88 -1.88 9.58 11.86
N ASP A 89 -2.20 10.80 12.30
CA ASP A 89 -1.73 11.35 13.58
C ASP A 89 -2.14 10.46 14.75
N LYS A 90 -3.39 9.97 14.73
CA LYS A 90 -3.89 9.03 15.73
C LYS A 90 -3.04 7.75 15.81
N TRP A 91 -2.72 7.12 14.68
CA TRP A 91 -1.89 5.91 14.66
C TRP A 91 -0.47 6.20 15.12
N CYS A 92 0.10 7.35 14.73
CA CYS A 92 1.40 7.79 15.21
C CYS A 92 1.41 7.96 16.73
N GLN A 93 0.38 8.57 17.33
CA GLN A 93 0.27 8.67 18.79
C GLN A 93 0.17 7.29 19.44
N GLU A 94 -0.65 6.38 18.90
CA GLU A 94 -0.77 5.01 19.42
C GLU A 94 0.56 4.25 19.40
N LEU A 95 1.39 4.45 18.35
CA LEU A 95 2.72 3.87 18.23
C LEU A 95 3.72 4.48 19.23
N LEU A 96 3.68 5.80 19.44
CA LEU A 96 4.56 6.51 20.37
C LEU A 96 4.37 6.09 21.84
N GLU A 97 3.21 5.52 22.18
CA GLU A 97 2.94 4.94 23.49
C GLU A 97 3.62 3.57 23.72
N LYS A 98 4.22 2.96 22.68
CA LYS A 98 4.83 1.63 22.76
C LYS A 98 6.35 1.73 22.92
N SER A 99 6.97 0.67 23.44
CA SER A 99 8.43 0.66 23.61
C SER A 99 9.14 0.66 22.25
N PRO A 100 10.01 1.65 21.94
CA PRO A 100 10.66 1.75 20.64
C PRO A 100 11.67 0.63 20.37
N THR A 101 12.08 -0.13 21.38
CA THR A 101 12.98 -1.28 21.21
C THR A 101 12.25 -2.61 20.98
N ALA A 102 10.92 -2.62 21.09
CA ALA A 102 10.09 -3.81 20.93
C ALA A 102 9.14 -3.73 19.72
N LEU A 103 9.02 -2.54 19.12
CA LEU A 103 8.54 -2.33 17.76
C LEU A 103 9.69 -2.62 16.79
#